data_AF-A0A1A3L1U3-F1
#
_entry.id   AF-A0A1A3L1U3-F1
#
_cell.length_a   1.000
_cell.length_b   1.000
_cell.length_c   1.000
_cell.angle_alpha   90.00
_cell.angle_beta   90.00
_cell.angle_gamma   90.00
#
_symmetry.space_group_name_H-M   'P 1'
#
loop_
_entity.id
_entity.type
_entity.pdbx_description
1 polymer ?
#
loop_
_entity_poly.entity_id
_entity_poly.type
_entity_poly.pdbx_seq_one_letter_code
_entity_poly.pdbx_strand_id
1 'polypeptide(L)'
;MTDAPPVSVLAHGLGGSNDLPVPYTFALIGAAWALTFTFALVALAWKKPRFDPDKPGHALPDAVTAAIDSRVVRWIIGGLAFLFAVWVLIAGVWGPQNQANGLLGAFYVLLWVGLVALSLFFGPVWRVISPVRTLYLLVRRGLPERLSRPRWTYPERWGYRPAAFGLFAFVWMELASPDSASLTAVKTWLLVYTAVLFVGAWLCGQRWFARVDPFGVYSMAVSRLCPFWRNRETGKIVIGNPFDHLPSLPVRPGVVTMLAVLLGSTAFDSFSAAPTWRNFADGIARDTHGVPETLTSSALRTAGLLVFISVVAVTFTLAARATGGVDAEQRRALPGEMAHSLIPIVVGYIFAHYLTYLVERGQQAVIALADPLGRGWNLLGLADAHVAYVLSTHPAVLSTIKVACVVTGHIVAVIAAHDKALRLLPKDHQLTGQLTMMLVMVGYTFMGLYLLFGG
;
A
#
# COMPACT_ATOMS: atom_id res chain seq x y z
N MET A 1 35.06 10.39 46.93
CA MET A 1 33.74 10.14 46.31
C MET A 1 33.38 11.41 45.58
N THR A 2 33.61 11.44 44.27
CA THR A 2 33.38 12.61 43.40
C THR A 2 32.25 12.25 42.45
N ASP A 3 31.11 12.91 42.62
CA ASP A 3 29.94 12.78 41.75
C ASP A 3 30.26 13.30 40.34
N ALA A 4 30.22 12.41 39.37
CA ALA A 4 30.25 12.79 37.96
C ALA A 4 28.87 13.35 37.57
N PRO A 5 28.80 14.45 36.79
CA PRO A 5 27.53 15.02 36.36
C PRO A 5 26.80 14.05 35.42
N PRO A 6 25.45 14.05 35.42
CA PRO A 6 24.67 13.20 34.53
C PRO A 6 24.94 13.61 33.09
N VAL A 7 25.62 12.75 32.33
CA VAL A 7 25.73 12.87 30.89
C VAL A 7 24.33 12.67 30.33
N SER A 8 23.69 13.76 29.91
CA SER A 8 22.50 13.71 29.07
C SER A 8 22.91 13.13 27.72
N VAL A 9 22.76 11.81 27.57
CA VAL A 9 22.79 11.17 26.27
C VAL A 9 21.56 11.67 25.51
N LEU A 10 21.73 12.76 24.77
CA LEU A 10 20.85 13.16 23.69
C LEU A 10 20.90 12.06 22.64
N ALA A 11 20.07 11.03 22.83
CA ALA A 11 19.73 10.06 21.79
C ALA A 11 19.03 10.84 20.67
N HIS A 12 19.83 11.40 19.75
CA HIS A 12 19.34 11.99 18.53
C HIS A 12 18.54 10.92 17.80
N GLY A 13 17.26 11.21 17.52
CA GLY A 13 16.40 10.32 16.76
C GLY A 13 17.08 9.97 15.43
N LEU A 14 17.37 8.68 15.25
CA LEU A 14 17.92 8.15 14.02
C LEU A 14 16.88 8.35 12.89
N GLY A 15 17.22 9.17 11.90
CA GLY A 15 16.48 9.32 10.65
C GLY A 15 15.67 10.60 10.46
N GLY A 16 16.26 11.78 10.71
CA GLY A 16 15.65 13.06 10.33
C GLY A 16 15.58 13.25 8.80
N SER A 17 14.54 13.94 8.32
CA SER A 17 14.30 14.31 6.91
C SER A 17 15.37 15.22 6.27
N ASN A 18 16.39 15.63 7.03
CA ASN A 18 17.40 16.60 6.62
C ASN A 18 18.69 16.01 6.03
N ASP A 19 18.88 14.69 6.03
CA ASP A 19 20.11 14.06 5.50
C ASP A 19 20.01 13.75 4.00
N LEU A 20 19.77 14.79 3.19
CA LEU A 20 19.98 14.70 1.75
C LEU A 20 21.45 15.02 1.42
N PRO A 21 22.14 14.20 0.61
CA PRO A 21 23.44 14.54 0.05
C PRO A 21 23.36 15.68 -0.98
N VAL A 22 22.14 16.05 -1.40
CA VAL A 22 21.86 17.10 -2.40
C VAL A 22 20.87 18.10 -1.81
N PRO A 23 21.09 19.42 -1.93
CA PRO A 23 20.14 20.41 -1.43
C PRO A 23 18.71 20.13 -1.93
N TYR A 24 17.75 20.12 -1.00
CA TYR A 24 16.35 19.82 -1.25
C TYR A 24 15.75 20.57 -2.44
N THR A 25 16.09 21.85 -2.59
CA THR A 25 15.67 22.69 -3.72
C THR A 25 16.08 22.09 -5.07
N PHE A 26 17.29 21.53 -5.18
CA PHE A 26 17.74 20.89 -6.42
C PHE A 26 17.03 19.55 -6.67
N ALA A 27 16.70 18.80 -5.62
CA ALA A 27 15.90 17.58 -5.77
C ALA A 27 14.49 17.89 -6.29
N LEU A 28 13.84 18.94 -5.76
CA LEU A 28 12.54 19.42 -6.25
C LEU A 28 12.62 19.91 -7.70
N ILE A 29 13.60 20.76 -8.02
CA ILE A 29 13.79 21.28 -9.38
C ILE A 29 14.06 20.13 -10.35
N GLY A 30 14.94 19.19 -9.99
CA GLY A 30 15.27 18.03 -10.82
C GLY A 30 14.06 17.14 -11.10
N ALA A 31 13.25 16.86 -10.09
CA ALA A 31 12.02 16.09 -10.26
C ALA A 31 10.96 16.82 -11.09
N ALA A 32 10.81 18.13 -10.88
CA ALA A 32 9.93 18.98 -11.67
C ALA A 32 10.30 18.94 -13.16
N TRP A 33 11.59 19.12 -13.47
CA TRP A 33 12.10 19.01 -14.82
C TRP A 33 11.91 17.60 -15.38
N ALA A 34 12.23 16.56 -14.62
CA ALA A 34 12.07 15.18 -15.06
C ALA A 34 10.62 14.89 -15.49
N LEU A 35 9.62 15.35 -14.73
CA LEU A 35 8.22 15.14 -15.07
C LEU A 35 7.74 16.03 -16.21
N THR A 36 8.15 17.30 -16.21
CA THR A 36 7.80 18.24 -17.28
C THR A 36 8.34 17.76 -18.62
N PHE A 37 9.61 17.34 -18.67
CA PHE A 37 10.22 16.77 -19.87
C PHE A 37 9.63 15.41 -20.23
N THR A 38 9.34 14.54 -19.25
CA THR A 38 8.65 13.26 -19.52
C THR A 38 7.30 13.52 -20.18
N PHE A 39 6.51 14.44 -19.63
CA PHE A 39 5.22 14.79 -20.22
C PHE A 39 5.39 15.40 -21.61
N ALA A 40 6.29 16.37 -21.78
CA ALA A 40 6.53 16.98 -23.09
C ALA A 40 6.95 15.94 -24.14
N LEU A 41 7.87 15.04 -23.79
CA LEU A 41 8.33 13.96 -24.64
C LEU A 41 7.18 13.03 -25.01
N VAL A 42 6.38 12.60 -24.03
CA VAL A 42 5.27 11.69 -24.24
C VAL A 42 4.15 12.38 -25.05
N ALA A 43 3.78 13.61 -24.73
CA ALA A 43 2.78 14.37 -25.48
C ALA A 43 3.17 14.60 -26.95
N LEU A 44 4.45 14.84 -27.24
CA LEU A 44 4.94 15.11 -28.59
C LEU A 44 5.21 13.84 -29.40
N ALA A 45 5.89 12.85 -28.80
CA ALA A 45 6.37 11.65 -29.48
C ALA A 45 5.35 10.50 -29.46
N TRP A 46 4.39 10.52 -28.53
CA TRP A 46 3.43 9.43 -28.31
C TRP A 46 2.02 9.89 -28.66
N LYS A 47 1.66 9.77 -29.94
CA LYS A 47 0.36 10.22 -30.46
C LYS A 47 -0.69 9.11 -30.61
N LYS A 48 -0.29 7.85 -30.44
CA LYS A 48 -1.18 6.68 -30.55
C LYS A 48 -1.03 5.80 -29.32
N PRO A 49 -2.11 5.23 -28.78
CA PRO A 49 -2.00 4.35 -27.63
C PRO A 49 -1.21 3.08 -28.00
N ARG A 50 -0.27 2.69 -27.14
CA ARG A 50 0.64 1.55 -27.34
C ARG A 50 0.40 0.43 -26.33
N PHE A 51 -0.17 0.70 -25.15
CA PHE A 51 -0.26 -0.32 -24.09
C PHE A 51 -1.59 -1.02 -24.05
N ASP A 52 -1.59 -2.33 -24.27
CA ASP A 52 -2.82 -3.08 -24.49
C ASP A 52 -3.01 -4.20 -23.47
N PRO A 53 -4.09 -4.17 -22.64
CA PRO A 53 -4.33 -5.22 -21.65
C PRO A 53 -4.61 -6.59 -22.25
N ASP A 54 -4.99 -6.66 -23.53
CA ASP A 54 -5.28 -7.90 -24.23
C ASP A 54 -4.06 -8.45 -24.99
N LYS A 55 -2.90 -7.78 -24.92
CA LYS A 55 -1.66 -8.36 -25.48
C LYS A 55 -1.32 -9.67 -24.79
N PRO A 56 -1.00 -10.72 -25.56
CA PRO A 56 -0.86 -12.06 -25.03
C PRO A 56 0.36 -12.23 -24.11
N GLY A 57 1.35 -11.34 -24.17
CA GLY A 57 2.65 -11.51 -23.49
C GLY A 57 3.45 -12.67 -24.09
N HIS A 58 4.63 -12.92 -23.54
CA HIS A 58 5.43 -14.11 -23.89
C HIS A 58 5.10 -15.23 -22.91
N ALA A 59 4.56 -16.34 -23.41
CA ALA A 59 4.23 -17.48 -22.57
C ALA A 59 5.49 -18.09 -21.96
N LEU A 60 5.47 -18.28 -20.64
CA LEU A 60 6.49 -19.06 -19.93
C LEU A 60 6.27 -20.56 -20.19
N PRO A 61 7.30 -21.40 -19.95
CA PRO A 61 7.17 -22.85 -20.09
C PRO A 61 5.96 -23.40 -19.32
N ASP A 62 5.28 -24.40 -19.89
CA ASP A 62 4.07 -24.97 -19.31
C ASP A 62 4.28 -25.53 -17.90
N ALA A 63 5.51 -25.97 -17.59
CA ALA A 63 5.92 -26.38 -16.25
C ALA A 63 5.72 -25.29 -15.20
N VAL A 64 5.96 -24.01 -15.53
CA VAL A 64 5.77 -22.88 -14.62
C VAL A 64 4.29 -22.68 -14.32
N THR A 65 3.44 -22.71 -15.35
CA THR A 65 2.00 -22.60 -15.19
C THR A 65 1.46 -23.78 -14.38
N ALA A 66 1.91 -25.00 -14.68
CA ALA A 66 1.53 -26.21 -13.96
C ALA A 66 1.97 -26.19 -12.48
N ALA A 67 3.17 -25.68 -12.19
CA ALA A 67 3.65 -25.53 -10.81
C ALA A 67 2.82 -24.49 -10.03
N ILE A 68 2.52 -23.34 -10.63
CA ILE A 68 1.71 -22.28 -10.02
C ILE A 68 0.26 -22.72 -9.83
N ASP A 69 -0.32 -23.48 -10.77
CA ASP A 69 -1.68 -24.01 -10.67
C ASP A 69 -1.79 -25.29 -9.85
N SER A 70 -0.67 -25.93 -9.53
CA SER A 70 -0.64 -27.13 -8.72
C SER A 70 -1.38 -26.90 -7.42
N ARG A 71 -2.47 -27.65 -7.22
CA ARG A 71 -3.26 -27.59 -5.99
C ARG A 71 -2.37 -27.87 -4.79
N VAL A 72 -1.44 -28.82 -4.91
CA VAL A 72 -0.51 -29.20 -3.84
C VAL A 72 0.36 -28.01 -3.45
N VAL A 73 1.02 -27.35 -4.42
CA VAL A 73 1.87 -26.18 -4.17
C VAL A 73 1.07 -25.06 -3.51
N ARG A 74 -0.11 -24.75 -4.03
CA ARG A 74 -0.97 -23.69 -3.46
C ARG A 74 -1.45 -24.02 -2.04
N TRP A 75 -1.73 -25.29 -1.76
CA TRP A 75 -2.10 -25.74 -0.41
C TRP A 75 -0.92 -25.73 0.56
N ILE A 76 0.28 -26.09 0.11
CA ILE A 76 1.50 -26.00 0.92
C ILE A 76 1.78 -24.53 1.26
N ILE A 77 1.82 -23.64 0.25
CA ILE A 77 2.08 -22.20 0.48
C ILE A 77 0.99 -21.59 1.37
N GLY A 78 -0.28 -21.84 1.07
CA GLY A 78 -1.40 -21.32 1.87
C GLY A 78 -1.42 -21.90 3.29
N GLY A 79 -1.01 -23.16 3.47
CA GLY A 79 -0.87 -23.82 4.77
C GLY A 79 0.30 -23.26 5.58
N LEU A 80 1.47 -23.09 4.99
CA LEU A 80 2.62 -22.45 5.63
C LEU A 80 2.32 -21.02 6.04
N ALA A 81 1.67 -20.24 5.17
CA ALA A 81 1.24 -18.88 5.50
C ALA A 81 0.20 -18.85 6.63
N PHE A 82 -0.73 -19.81 6.66
CA PHE A 82 -1.68 -19.96 7.76
C PHE A 82 -0.99 -20.33 9.07
N LEU A 83 -0.06 -21.28 9.05
CA LEU A 83 0.74 -21.66 10.23
C LEU A 83 1.58 -20.47 10.73
N PHE A 84 2.18 -19.71 9.82
CA PHE A 84 2.90 -18.48 10.16
C PHE A 84 1.96 -17.43 10.79
N ALA A 85 0.74 -17.25 10.27
CA ALA A 85 -0.23 -16.35 10.88
C ALA A 85 -0.65 -16.82 12.29
N VAL A 86 -0.85 -18.12 12.50
CA VAL A 86 -1.12 -18.69 13.83
C VAL A 86 0.08 -18.48 14.76
N TRP A 87 1.30 -18.65 14.26
CA TRP A 87 2.54 -18.39 15.00
C TRP A 87 2.66 -16.93 15.46
N VAL A 88 2.37 -15.99 14.56
CA VAL A 88 2.33 -14.55 14.88
C VAL A 88 1.24 -14.22 15.90
N LEU A 89 0.07 -14.87 15.82
CA LEU A 89 -0.98 -14.70 16.85
C LEU A 89 -0.56 -15.27 18.20
N ILE A 90 0.15 -16.41 18.22
CA ILE A 90 0.71 -16.97 19.45
C ILE A 90 1.70 -15.98 20.08
N ALA A 91 2.60 -15.40 19.28
CA ALA A 91 3.52 -14.34 19.71
C ALA A 91 2.79 -13.12 20.28
N GLY A 92 1.71 -12.70 19.62
CA GLY A 92 0.89 -11.59 20.09
C GLY A 92 0.22 -11.83 21.44
N VAL A 93 -0.39 -13.02 21.61
CA VAL A 93 -1.21 -13.34 22.79
C VAL A 93 -0.34 -13.73 23.99
N TRP A 94 0.66 -14.59 23.80
CA TRP A 94 1.48 -15.16 24.88
C TRP A 94 2.89 -14.58 24.97
N GLY A 95 3.33 -13.79 23.98
CA GLY A 95 4.62 -13.12 24.02
C GLY A 95 4.63 -11.85 24.89
N PRO A 96 5.75 -11.11 24.88
CA PRO A 96 5.91 -9.88 25.65
C PRO A 96 4.80 -8.86 25.34
N GLN A 97 4.18 -8.25 26.35
CA GLN A 97 3.13 -7.24 26.15
C GLN A 97 3.72 -5.82 26.04
N ASN A 98 4.78 -5.67 25.26
CA ASN A 98 5.47 -4.40 25.01
C ASN A 98 5.86 -4.27 23.52
N GLN A 99 6.59 -3.23 23.16
CA GLN A 99 7.00 -2.95 21.77
C GLN A 99 7.91 -4.03 21.15
N ALA A 100 8.49 -4.93 21.95
CA ALA A 100 9.29 -6.04 21.45
C ALA A 100 8.44 -7.20 20.89
N ASN A 101 7.11 -7.13 21.02
CA ASN A 101 6.24 -8.17 20.50
C ASN A 101 6.31 -8.26 18.96
N GLY A 102 6.67 -9.44 18.45
CA GLY A 102 6.77 -9.71 17.01
C GLY A 102 5.47 -9.50 16.23
N LEU A 103 4.30 -9.50 16.88
CA LEU A 103 3.00 -9.20 16.26
C LEU A 103 2.99 -7.81 15.62
N LEU A 104 3.54 -6.79 16.29
CA LEU A 104 3.52 -5.41 15.79
C LEU A 104 4.35 -5.29 14.50
N GLY A 105 5.54 -5.89 14.49
CA GLY A 105 6.39 -5.93 13.30
C GLY A 105 5.76 -6.72 12.16
N ALA A 106 5.15 -7.87 12.44
CA ALA A 106 4.44 -8.65 11.43
C ALA A 106 3.25 -7.87 10.83
N PHE A 107 2.51 -7.16 11.68
CA PHE A 107 1.29 -6.45 11.29
C PHE A 107 1.55 -5.13 10.54
N TYR A 108 2.44 -4.28 11.04
CA TYR A 108 2.71 -2.97 10.42
C TYR A 108 3.82 -3.01 9.37
N VAL A 109 4.77 -3.95 9.43
CA VAL A 109 5.91 -3.98 8.50
C VAL A 109 5.75 -5.09 7.46
N LEU A 110 5.67 -6.35 7.90
CA LEU A 110 5.67 -7.49 6.97
C LEU A 110 4.37 -7.53 6.15
N LEU A 111 3.23 -7.30 6.80
CA LEU A 111 1.92 -7.31 6.16
C LEU A 111 1.65 -6.07 5.29
N TRP A 112 2.04 -4.88 5.75
CA TRP A 112 1.78 -3.65 4.99
C TRP A 112 2.77 -3.49 3.82
N VAL A 113 4.06 -3.47 4.13
CA VAL A 113 5.13 -3.14 3.17
C VAL A 113 5.64 -4.40 2.47
N GLY A 114 5.85 -5.48 3.23
CA GLY A 114 6.31 -6.75 2.68
C GLY A 114 5.32 -7.32 1.65
N LEU A 115 4.02 -7.15 1.86
CA LEU A 115 3.00 -7.55 0.89
C LEU A 115 3.12 -6.81 -0.44
N VAL A 116 3.45 -5.52 -0.42
CA VAL A 116 3.65 -4.70 -1.63
C VAL A 116 4.85 -5.21 -2.41
N ALA A 117 5.97 -5.42 -1.72
CA ALA A 117 7.18 -5.98 -2.33
C ALA A 117 6.91 -7.34 -2.97
N LEU A 118 6.31 -8.27 -2.22
CA LEU A 118 5.96 -9.59 -2.77
C LEU A 118 4.97 -9.48 -3.93
N SER A 119 4.00 -8.57 -3.86
CA SER A 119 2.98 -8.44 -4.91
C SER A 119 3.52 -7.83 -6.20
N LEU A 120 4.53 -6.97 -6.09
CA LEU A 120 5.21 -6.36 -7.22
C LEU A 120 6.00 -7.39 -8.03
N PHE A 121 6.64 -8.37 -7.36
CA PHE A 121 7.47 -9.38 -8.01
C PHE A 121 6.73 -10.66 -8.39
N PHE A 122 5.71 -11.07 -7.63
CA PHE A 122 5.06 -12.38 -7.79
C PHE A 122 3.56 -12.31 -8.14
N GLY A 123 3.02 -11.10 -8.34
CA GLY A 123 1.61 -10.91 -8.65
C GLY A 123 0.72 -10.88 -7.40
N PRO A 124 -0.58 -11.18 -7.47
CA PRO A 124 -1.50 -10.99 -6.35
C PRO A 124 -1.38 -12.10 -5.27
N VAL A 125 -0.25 -12.12 -4.55
CA VAL A 125 0.14 -13.19 -3.60
C VAL A 125 -0.86 -13.39 -2.47
N TRP A 126 -1.53 -12.34 -2.00
CA TRP A 126 -2.49 -12.43 -0.89
C TRP A 126 -3.64 -13.40 -1.18
N ARG A 127 -3.96 -13.61 -2.47
CA ARG A 127 -4.98 -14.59 -2.88
C ARG A 127 -4.64 -16.03 -2.49
N VAL A 128 -3.36 -16.32 -2.24
CA VAL A 128 -2.85 -17.64 -1.84
C VAL A 128 -2.51 -17.66 -0.36
N ILE A 129 -1.83 -16.61 0.15
CA ILE A 129 -1.32 -16.59 1.53
C ILE A 129 -2.32 -16.08 2.59
N SER A 130 -3.52 -15.62 2.18
CA SER A 130 -4.54 -15.11 3.13
C SER A 130 -4.93 -16.17 4.16
N PRO A 131 -4.64 -15.96 5.46
CA PRO A 131 -4.88 -16.96 6.49
C PRO A 131 -6.37 -17.22 6.70
N VAL A 132 -7.21 -16.17 6.64
CA VAL A 132 -8.67 -16.30 6.79
C VAL A 132 -9.27 -17.08 5.62
N ARG A 133 -8.72 -16.92 4.41
CA ARG A 133 -9.15 -17.70 3.25
C ARG A 133 -8.79 -19.17 3.42
N THR A 134 -7.56 -19.47 3.86
CA THR A 134 -7.14 -20.85 4.15
C THR A 134 -8.04 -21.48 5.21
N LEU A 135 -8.31 -20.77 6.31
CA LEU A 135 -9.21 -21.20 7.37
C LEU A 135 -10.62 -21.51 6.83
N TYR A 136 -11.19 -20.61 6.03
CA TYR A 136 -12.50 -20.82 5.39
C TYR A 136 -12.53 -22.09 4.53
N LEU A 137 -11.49 -22.33 3.74
CA LEU A 137 -11.43 -23.52 2.88
C LEU A 137 -11.24 -24.82 3.68
N LEU A 138 -10.50 -24.79 4.79
CA LEU A 138 -10.35 -25.92 5.70
C LEU A 138 -11.69 -26.27 6.38
N VAL A 139 -12.38 -25.27 6.94
CA VAL A 139 -13.69 -25.45 7.57
C VAL A 139 -14.72 -25.98 6.57
N ARG A 140 -14.74 -25.42 5.34
CA ARG A 140 -15.65 -25.85 4.28
C ARG A 140 -15.42 -27.30 3.84
N ARG A 141 -14.20 -27.83 3.94
CA ARG A 141 -13.91 -29.25 3.63
C ARG A 141 -14.43 -30.20 4.70
N GLY A 142 -14.51 -29.77 5.95
CA GLY A 142 -15.01 -30.58 7.07
C GLY A 142 -16.53 -30.59 7.21
N LEU A 143 -17.25 -29.69 6.51
CA LEU A 143 -18.70 -29.53 6.65
C LEU A 143 -19.46 -30.03 5.41
N PRO A 144 -20.67 -30.61 5.59
CA PRO A 144 -21.53 -30.99 4.47
C PRO A 144 -21.83 -29.81 3.54
N GLU A 145 -21.88 -30.08 2.22
CA GLU A 145 -22.07 -29.03 1.21
C GLU A 145 -23.34 -28.19 1.40
N ARG A 146 -24.41 -28.80 1.96
CA ARG A 146 -25.69 -28.12 2.22
C ARG A 146 -25.55 -26.94 3.18
N LEU A 147 -24.65 -27.03 4.16
CA LEU A 147 -24.37 -25.96 5.13
C LEU A 147 -23.41 -24.90 4.57
N SER A 148 -22.67 -25.26 3.53
CA SER A 148 -21.57 -24.45 2.96
C SER A 148 -21.95 -23.71 1.67
N ARG A 149 -23.22 -23.70 1.29
CA ARG A 149 -23.71 -22.94 0.13
C ARG A 149 -23.86 -21.46 0.50
N PRO A 150 -23.34 -20.53 -0.33
CA PRO A 150 -23.53 -19.11 -0.09
C PRO A 150 -25.02 -18.78 -0.14
N ARG A 151 -25.48 -18.01 0.85
CA ARG A 151 -26.87 -17.61 1.01
C ARG A 151 -27.21 -16.34 0.25
N TRP A 152 -26.22 -15.46 0.06
CA TRP A 152 -26.39 -14.16 -0.56
C TRP A 152 -25.40 -13.94 -1.71
N THR A 153 -25.78 -13.08 -2.64
CA THR A 153 -24.89 -12.58 -3.69
C THR A 153 -24.33 -11.24 -3.26
N TYR A 154 -23.01 -11.06 -3.40
CA TYR A 154 -22.38 -9.78 -3.10
C TYR A 154 -22.96 -8.66 -3.98
N PRO A 155 -23.49 -7.57 -3.41
CA PRO A 155 -24.03 -6.45 -4.17
C PRO A 155 -22.96 -5.75 -5.02
N GLU A 156 -23.14 -5.68 -6.33
CA GLU A 156 -22.13 -5.08 -7.23
C GLU A 156 -21.89 -3.59 -6.96
N ARG A 157 -22.91 -2.90 -6.45
CA ARG A 157 -22.84 -1.48 -6.04
C ARG A 157 -21.82 -1.21 -4.93
N TRP A 158 -21.45 -2.21 -4.13
CA TRP A 158 -20.46 -2.05 -3.07
C TRP A 158 -19.02 -2.06 -3.61
N GLY A 159 -18.79 -2.74 -4.75
CA GLY A 159 -17.49 -2.77 -5.42
C GLY A 159 -16.32 -3.10 -4.48
N TYR A 160 -15.43 -2.13 -4.29
CA TYR A 160 -14.27 -2.18 -3.39
C TYR A 160 -14.42 -1.26 -2.15
N ARG A 161 -15.59 -0.63 -1.94
CA ARG A 161 -15.80 0.29 -0.81
C ARG A 161 -15.54 -0.35 0.56
N PRO A 162 -16.01 -1.60 0.84
CA PRO A 162 -15.70 -2.24 2.12
C PRO A 162 -14.20 -2.48 2.32
N ALA A 163 -13.47 -2.83 1.26
CA ALA A 163 -12.03 -3.02 1.33
C ALA A 163 -11.28 -1.69 1.49
N ALA A 164 -11.74 -0.62 0.83
CA ALA A 164 -11.22 0.73 1.04
C ALA A 164 -11.43 1.20 2.50
N PHE A 165 -12.58 0.89 3.10
CA PHE A 165 -12.82 1.13 4.52
C PHE A 165 -11.90 0.27 5.42
N GLY A 166 -11.69 -1.00 5.08
CA GLY A 166 -10.74 -1.85 5.81
C GLY A 166 -9.30 -1.34 5.74
N LEU A 167 -8.87 -0.84 4.58
CA LEU A 167 -7.57 -0.18 4.41
C LEU A 167 -7.50 1.12 5.23
N PHE A 168 -8.56 1.93 5.21
CA PHE A 168 -8.65 3.13 6.02
C PHE A 168 -8.55 2.80 7.51
N ALA A 169 -9.27 1.79 7.99
CA ALA A 169 -9.23 1.36 9.38
C ALA A 169 -7.83 0.86 9.79
N PHE A 170 -7.11 0.19 8.89
CA PHE A 170 -5.72 -0.22 9.11
C PHE A 170 -4.80 0.99 9.28
N VAL A 171 -4.78 1.91 8.31
CA VAL A 171 -3.90 3.10 8.37
C VAL A 171 -4.31 4.10 9.44
N TRP A 172 -5.59 4.15 9.80
CA TRP A 172 -6.07 4.94 10.94
C TRP A 172 -5.51 4.41 12.25
N MET A 173 -5.45 3.09 12.41
CA MET A 173 -4.87 2.48 13.62
C MET A 173 -3.38 2.83 13.76
N GLU A 174 -2.66 2.89 12.65
CA GLU A 174 -1.25 3.26 12.63
C GLU A 174 -1.01 4.77 12.86
N LEU A 175 -1.77 5.64 12.17
CA LEU A 175 -1.43 7.06 12.05
C LEU A 175 -2.22 7.99 12.96
N ALA A 176 -3.40 7.57 13.40
CA ALA A 176 -4.37 8.45 14.05
C ALA A 176 -4.96 7.90 15.35
N SER A 177 -4.78 6.61 15.65
CA SER A 177 -5.29 6.06 16.92
C SER A 177 -4.55 6.66 18.13
N PRO A 178 -5.20 6.71 19.31
CA PRO A 178 -4.56 7.25 20.52
C PRO A 178 -3.30 6.50 20.96
N ASP A 179 -3.22 5.20 20.66
CA ASP A 179 -2.07 4.34 20.94
C ASP A 179 -1.89 3.33 19.79
N SER A 180 -1.05 3.70 18.83
CA SER A 180 -0.76 2.88 17.64
C SER A 180 0.04 1.61 17.95
N ALA A 181 0.77 1.59 19.07
CA ALA A 181 1.54 0.44 19.54
C ALA A 181 0.71 -0.49 20.45
N SER A 182 -0.58 -0.20 20.65
CA SER A 182 -1.47 -1.00 21.48
C SER A 182 -1.66 -2.41 20.92
N LEU A 183 -1.10 -3.41 21.60
CA LEU A 183 -1.32 -4.82 21.25
C LEU A 183 -2.79 -5.21 21.33
N THR A 184 -3.54 -4.64 22.27
CA THR A 184 -4.98 -4.90 22.40
C THR A 184 -5.74 -4.37 21.19
N ALA A 185 -5.40 -3.18 20.68
CA ALA A 185 -6.01 -2.63 19.47
C ALA A 185 -5.73 -3.52 18.25
N VAL A 186 -4.48 -3.95 18.05
CA VAL A 186 -4.10 -4.83 16.93
C VAL A 186 -4.80 -6.19 17.02
N LYS A 187 -4.84 -6.83 18.21
CA LYS A 187 -5.57 -8.09 18.42
C LYS A 187 -7.06 -7.95 18.12
N THR A 188 -7.67 -6.85 18.59
CA THR A 188 -9.08 -6.55 18.35
C THR A 188 -9.36 -6.33 16.86
N TRP A 189 -8.48 -5.58 16.18
CA TRP A 189 -8.57 -5.36 14.75
C TRP A 189 -8.49 -6.69 13.97
N LEU A 190 -7.52 -7.55 14.30
CA LEU A 190 -7.36 -8.87 13.68
C LEU A 190 -8.55 -9.79 13.93
N LEU A 191 -9.15 -9.72 15.11
CA LEU A 191 -10.37 -10.47 15.45
C LEU A 191 -11.55 -9.99 14.58
N VAL A 192 -11.78 -8.67 14.51
CA VAL A 192 -12.84 -8.07 13.69
C VAL A 192 -12.61 -8.37 12.20
N TYR A 193 -11.38 -8.20 11.71
CA TYR A 193 -10.98 -8.54 10.34
C TYR A 193 -11.30 -10.00 10.01
N THR A 194 -10.91 -10.92 10.89
CA THR A 194 -11.15 -12.36 10.71
C THR A 194 -12.64 -12.66 10.73
N ALA A 195 -13.40 -12.11 11.68
CA ALA A 195 -14.84 -12.32 11.79
C ALA A 195 -15.59 -11.79 10.55
N VAL A 196 -15.33 -10.55 10.13
CA VAL A 196 -15.98 -9.91 8.97
C VAL A 196 -15.69 -10.69 7.69
N LEU A 197 -14.43 -11.09 7.48
CA LEU A 197 -14.06 -11.85 6.28
C LEU A 197 -14.59 -13.27 6.30
N PHE A 198 -14.51 -13.97 7.42
CA PHE A 198 -14.97 -15.35 7.54
C PHE A 198 -16.50 -15.44 7.43
N VAL A 199 -17.24 -14.65 8.22
CA VAL A 199 -18.71 -14.62 8.17
C VAL A 199 -19.19 -14.14 6.80
N GLY A 200 -18.58 -13.08 6.26
CA GLY A 200 -18.94 -12.60 4.93
C GLY A 200 -18.65 -13.62 3.82
N ALA A 201 -17.56 -14.38 3.90
CA ALA A 201 -17.28 -15.48 2.98
C ALA A 201 -18.21 -16.67 3.18
N TRP A 202 -18.66 -16.93 4.40
CA TRP A 202 -19.68 -17.94 4.70
C TRP A 202 -21.03 -17.60 4.04
N LEU A 203 -21.43 -16.32 4.11
CA LEU A 203 -22.71 -15.85 3.58
C LEU A 203 -22.67 -15.59 2.07
N CYS A 204 -21.61 -14.97 1.55
CA CYS A 204 -21.50 -14.50 0.17
C CYS A 204 -20.54 -15.33 -0.71
N GLY A 205 -19.89 -16.34 -0.14
CA GLY A 205 -18.91 -17.19 -0.82
C GLY A 205 -17.55 -16.53 -1.04
N GLN A 206 -16.67 -17.20 -1.79
CA GLN A 206 -15.28 -16.76 -2.01
C GLN A 206 -15.14 -15.41 -2.73
N ARG A 207 -16.18 -14.95 -3.44
CA ARG A 207 -16.18 -13.62 -4.09
C ARG A 207 -16.05 -12.49 -3.06
N TRP A 208 -16.44 -12.74 -1.80
CA TRP A 208 -16.28 -11.80 -0.68
C TRP A 208 -14.82 -11.39 -0.49
N PHE A 209 -13.89 -12.35 -0.40
CA PHE A 209 -12.47 -12.07 -0.23
C PHE A 209 -11.90 -11.21 -1.38
N ALA A 210 -12.35 -11.43 -2.61
CA ALA A 210 -11.86 -10.67 -3.76
C ALA A 210 -12.33 -9.20 -3.81
N ARG A 211 -13.28 -8.80 -2.94
CA ARG A 211 -13.91 -7.47 -2.95
C ARG A 211 -13.82 -6.73 -1.61
N VAL A 212 -13.76 -7.46 -0.50
CA VAL A 212 -13.83 -6.92 0.87
C VAL A 212 -12.49 -7.01 1.61
N ASP A 213 -11.62 -7.95 1.25
CA ASP A 213 -10.31 -8.09 1.92
C ASP A 213 -9.39 -6.90 1.57
N PRO A 214 -9.07 -6.00 2.52
CA PRO A 214 -8.22 -4.83 2.28
C PRO A 214 -6.86 -5.21 1.69
N PHE A 215 -6.19 -6.22 2.25
CA PHE A 215 -4.89 -6.68 1.77
C PHE A 215 -5.01 -7.45 0.45
N GLY A 216 -6.15 -8.10 0.21
CA GLY A 216 -6.46 -8.75 -1.06
C GLY A 216 -6.60 -7.76 -2.22
N VAL A 217 -7.31 -6.65 -2.00
CA VAL A 217 -7.45 -5.60 -3.03
C VAL A 217 -6.16 -4.79 -3.18
N TYR A 218 -5.41 -4.59 -2.10
CA TYR A 218 -4.12 -3.91 -2.12
C TYR A 218 -3.08 -4.70 -2.91
N SER A 219 -2.90 -5.98 -2.58
CA SER A 219 -2.05 -6.92 -3.34
C SER A 219 -2.47 -7.00 -4.81
N MET A 220 -3.78 -7.01 -5.10
CA MET A 220 -4.29 -7.01 -6.47
C MET A 220 -3.94 -5.71 -7.23
N ALA A 221 -4.08 -4.55 -6.60
CA ALA A 221 -3.73 -3.27 -7.21
C ALA A 221 -2.23 -3.21 -7.53
N VAL A 222 -1.36 -3.50 -6.55
CA VAL A 222 0.10 -3.49 -6.73
C VAL A 222 0.55 -4.51 -7.78
N SER A 223 -0.07 -5.69 -7.81
CA SER A 223 0.28 -6.74 -8.79
C SER A 223 0.12 -6.33 -10.25
N ARG A 224 -0.58 -5.22 -10.54
CA ARG A 224 -0.70 -4.71 -11.91
C ARG A 224 0.58 -4.13 -12.47
N LEU A 225 1.58 -3.87 -11.63
CA LEU A 225 2.94 -3.54 -12.03
C LEU A 225 3.87 -4.77 -12.11
N CYS A 226 3.37 -5.97 -11.79
CA CYS A 226 4.14 -7.19 -11.94
C CYS A 226 4.34 -7.50 -13.43
N PRO A 227 5.58 -7.81 -13.87
CA PRO A 227 5.86 -8.23 -15.25
C PRO A 227 5.29 -9.62 -15.57
N PHE A 228 4.81 -10.35 -14.56
CA PHE A 228 4.17 -11.64 -14.71
C PHE A 228 2.65 -11.54 -14.50
N TRP A 229 1.88 -12.08 -15.42
CA TRP A 229 0.43 -12.19 -15.28
C TRP A 229 -0.11 -13.45 -15.94
N ARG A 230 -1.41 -13.71 -15.74
CA ARG A 230 -2.12 -14.81 -16.40
C ARG A 230 -2.80 -14.28 -17.65
N ASN A 231 -2.48 -14.88 -18.81
CA ASN A 231 -3.20 -14.62 -20.04
C ASN A 231 -4.65 -15.15 -19.91
N ARG A 232 -5.62 -14.33 -20.32
CA ARG A 232 -7.06 -14.63 -20.17
C ARG A 232 -7.55 -15.71 -21.11
N GLU A 233 -6.98 -15.81 -22.30
CA GLU A 233 -7.38 -16.76 -23.34
C GLU A 233 -6.73 -18.12 -23.13
N THR A 234 -5.42 -18.14 -22.93
CA THR A 234 -4.64 -19.39 -22.83
C THR A 234 -4.54 -19.92 -21.41
N GLY A 235 -4.81 -19.10 -20.39
CA GLY A 235 -4.63 -19.45 -18.97
C GLY A 235 -3.17 -19.57 -18.53
N LYS A 236 -2.21 -19.48 -19.45
CA LYS A 236 -0.78 -19.59 -19.16
C LYS A 236 -0.25 -18.37 -18.41
N ILE A 237 0.80 -18.58 -17.63
CA ILE A 237 1.57 -17.48 -17.05
C ILE A 237 2.47 -16.91 -18.15
N VAL A 238 2.41 -15.60 -18.29
CA VAL A 238 3.13 -14.86 -19.31
C VAL A 238 4.00 -13.80 -18.67
N ILE A 239 5.12 -13.51 -19.32
CA ILE A 239 5.99 -12.38 -18.99
C ILE A 239 5.86 -11.31 -20.07
N GLY A 240 5.85 -10.05 -19.68
CA GLY A 240 5.91 -8.95 -20.62
C GLY A 240 5.97 -7.59 -19.95
N ASN A 241 5.64 -6.55 -20.71
CA ASN A 241 5.74 -5.18 -20.24
C ASN A 241 4.67 -4.90 -19.16
N PRO A 242 5.07 -4.49 -17.93
CA PRO A 242 4.12 -4.12 -16.88
C PRO A 242 3.08 -3.08 -17.31
N PHE A 243 3.43 -2.19 -18.24
CA PHE A 243 2.49 -1.20 -18.77
C PHE A 243 1.35 -1.79 -19.58
N ASP A 244 1.52 -2.97 -20.20
CA ASP A 244 0.42 -3.68 -20.85
C ASP A 244 -0.50 -4.33 -19.78
N HIS A 245 0.05 -4.77 -18.65
CA HIS A 245 -0.74 -5.38 -17.56
C HIS A 245 -1.46 -4.34 -16.68
N LEU A 246 -0.91 -3.14 -16.54
CA LEU A 246 -1.41 -2.09 -15.65
C LEU A 246 -2.89 -1.70 -15.89
N PRO A 247 -3.35 -1.49 -17.14
CA PRO A 247 -4.74 -1.18 -17.47
C PRO A 247 -5.74 -2.32 -17.20
N SER A 248 -5.27 -3.52 -16.88
CA SER A 248 -6.13 -4.68 -16.56
C SER A 248 -6.77 -4.61 -15.17
N LEU A 249 -6.54 -3.52 -14.41
CA LEU A 249 -7.19 -3.25 -13.13
C LEU A 249 -8.72 -3.27 -13.30
N PRO A 250 -9.46 -4.14 -12.58
CA PRO A 250 -10.91 -4.16 -12.69
C PRO A 250 -11.53 -2.87 -12.14
N VAL A 251 -12.26 -2.15 -12.98
CA VAL A 251 -12.94 -0.91 -12.60
C VAL A 251 -14.25 -1.25 -11.88
N ARG A 252 -14.36 -0.84 -10.62
CA ARG A 252 -15.54 -1.07 -9.76
C ARG A 252 -15.77 0.11 -8.81
N PRO A 253 -17.00 0.31 -8.29
CA PRO A 253 -17.26 1.35 -7.31
C PRO A 253 -16.27 1.30 -6.13
N GLY A 254 -15.64 2.42 -5.80
CA GLY A 254 -14.66 2.51 -4.72
C GLY A 254 -13.20 2.24 -5.11
N VAL A 255 -12.89 1.95 -6.38
CA VAL A 255 -11.48 1.79 -6.82
C VAL A 255 -10.64 3.06 -6.61
N VAL A 256 -11.21 4.23 -6.91
CA VAL A 256 -10.54 5.52 -6.68
C VAL A 256 -10.37 5.78 -5.19
N THR A 257 -11.41 5.51 -4.39
CA THR A 257 -11.34 5.66 -2.93
C THR A 257 -10.26 4.77 -2.32
N MET A 258 -10.16 3.51 -2.77
CA MET A 258 -9.11 2.59 -2.32
C MET A 258 -7.71 3.14 -2.60
N LEU A 259 -7.46 3.65 -3.81
CA LEU A 259 -6.16 4.21 -4.18
C LEU A 259 -5.90 5.55 -3.48
N ALA A 260 -6.94 6.35 -3.25
CA ALA A 260 -6.86 7.59 -2.48
C ALA A 260 -6.56 7.33 -1.00
N VAL A 261 -7.06 6.24 -0.41
CA VAL A 261 -6.66 5.81 0.94
C VAL A 261 -5.17 5.47 0.96
N LEU A 262 -4.68 4.68 0.00
CA LEU A 262 -3.27 4.27 -0.06
C LEU A 262 -2.32 5.47 -0.27
N LEU A 263 -2.66 6.39 -1.17
CA LEU A 263 -1.82 7.56 -1.45
C LEU A 263 -1.99 8.67 -0.39
N GLY A 264 -3.22 8.94 0.02
CA GLY A 264 -3.52 10.00 0.99
C GLY A 264 -3.02 9.69 2.39
N SER A 265 -3.07 8.42 2.82
CA SER A 265 -2.52 8.02 4.12
C SER A 265 -1.00 8.17 4.19
N THR A 266 -0.29 7.78 3.13
CA THR A 266 1.18 7.91 3.08
C THR A 266 1.64 9.36 2.96
N ALA A 267 0.89 10.18 2.22
CA ALA A 267 1.09 11.63 2.22
C ALA A 267 0.84 12.25 3.61
N PHE A 268 -0.25 11.84 4.30
CA PHE A 268 -0.54 12.31 5.65
C PHE A 268 0.50 11.86 6.67
N ASP A 269 0.99 10.62 6.61
CA ASP A 269 2.05 10.11 7.48
C ASP A 269 3.26 11.04 7.46
N SER A 270 3.73 11.35 6.24
CA SER A 270 4.83 12.28 5.98
C SER A 270 4.56 13.68 6.51
N PHE A 271 3.37 14.22 6.24
CA PHE A 271 2.97 15.54 6.74
C PHE A 271 2.87 15.58 8.26
N SER A 272 2.38 14.50 8.88
CA SER A 272 2.21 14.44 10.33
C SER A 272 3.54 14.36 11.09
N ALA A 273 4.61 13.97 10.39
CA ALA A 273 5.98 13.97 10.89
C ALA A 273 6.69 15.32 10.72
N ALA A 274 6.08 16.30 10.05
CA ALA A 274 6.61 17.66 9.91
C ALA A 274 6.59 18.42 11.25
N PRO A 275 7.64 19.18 11.62
CA PRO A 275 7.61 20.07 12.77
C PRO A 275 6.43 21.06 12.73
N THR A 276 6.07 21.54 11.54
CA THR A 276 4.95 22.46 11.32
C THR A 276 3.62 21.88 11.81
N TRP A 277 3.29 20.65 11.40
CA TRP A 277 2.09 19.95 11.87
C TRP A 277 2.16 19.65 13.38
N ARG A 278 3.29 19.14 13.88
CA ARG A 278 3.44 18.84 15.31
C ARG A 278 3.20 20.07 16.17
N ASN A 279 3.84 21.20 15.84
CA ASN A 279 3.67 22.45 16.59
C ASN A 279 2.23 22.96 16.53
N PHE A 280 1.55 22.82 15.39
CA PHE A 280 0.14 23.17 15.24
C PHE A 280 -0.76 22.29 16.11
N ALA A 281 -0.58 20.97 16.04
CA ALA A 281 -1.36 20.01 16.82
C ALA A 281 -1.14 20.19 18.33
N ASP A 282 0.10 20.43 18.76
CA ASP A 282 0.46 20.69 20.15
C ASP A 282 -0.08 22.06 20.64
N GLY A 283 -0.19 23.04 19.74
CA GLY A 283 -0.87 24.31 20.02
C GLY A 283 -2.35 24.10 20.34
N ILE A 284 -3.08 23.44 19.44
CA ILE A 284 -4.50 23.14 19.64
C ILE A 284 -4.73 22.27 20.89
N ALA A 285 -3.88 21.27 21.13
CA ALA A 285 -3.99 20.40 22.29
C ALA A 285 -3.92 21.21 23.61
N ARG A 286 -3.04 22.23 23.67
CA ARG A 286 -2.91 23.11 24.84
C ARG A 286 -4.09 24.06 25.02
N ASP A 287 -4.63 24.59 23.93
CA ASP A 287 -5.76 25.53 23.95
C ASP A 287 -7.10 24.84 24.28
N THR A 288 -7.19 23.52 24.08
CA THR A 288 -8.41 22.74 24.32
C THR A 288 -8.48 22.29 25.78
N HIS A 289 -8.86 23.19 26.69
CA HIS A 289 -9.00 22.87 28.11
C HIS A 289 -10.14 21.86 28.37
N GLY A 290 -9.86 20.83 29.19
CA GLY A 290 -10.85 19.85 29.66
C GLY A 290 -10.98 18.58 28.82
N VAL A 291 -10.22 18.43 27.74
CA VAL A 291 -10.16 17.19 26.93
C VAL A 291 -8.75 16.58 27.03
N PRO A 292 -8.61 15.25 27.23
CA PRO A 292 -7.31 14.59 27.21
C PRO A 292 -6.53 14.85 25.91
N GLU A 293 -5.25 15.21 26.01
CA GLU A 293 -4.39 15.51 24.85
C GLU A 293 -4.35 14.36 23.84
N THR A 294 -4.41 13.11 24.30
CA THR A 294 -4.44 11.92 23.44
C THR A 294 -5.67 11.88 22.53
N LEU A 295 -6.84 12.29 23.05
CA LEU A 295 -8.08 12.34 22.27
C LEU A 295 -8.06 13.50 21.29
N THR A 296 -7.58 14.67 21.70
CA THR A 296 -7.44 15.84 20.81
C THR A 296 -6.46 15.54 19.67
N SER A 297 -5.30 14.96 19.97
CA SER A 297 -4.30 14.56 18.98
C SER A 297 -4.84 13.49 18.01
N SER A 298 -5.53 12.46 18.53
CA SER A 298 -6.17 11.43 17.72
C SER A 298 -7.25 12.01 16.79
N ALA A 299 -8.08 12.94 17.28
CA ALA A 299 -9.10 13.61 16.48
C ALA A 299 -8.49 14.48 15.37
N LEU A 300 -7.45 15.28 15.70
CA LEU A 300 -6.73 16.09 14.72
C LEU A 300 -6.05 15.23 13.65
N ARG A 301 -5.40 14.13 14.05
CA ARG A 301 -4.78 13.19 13.11
C ARG A 301 -5.82 12.49 12.24
N THR A 302 -6.98 12.14 12.80
CA THR A 302 -8.10 11.57 12.04
C THR A 302 -8.63 12.56 11.01
N ALA A 303 -8.82 13.83 11.38
CA ALA A 303 -9.25 14.88 10.47
C ALA A 303 -8.22 15.11 9.37
N GLY A 304 -6.93 15.22 9.71
CA GLY A 304 -5.84 15.36 8.74
C GLY A 304 -5.79 14.19 7.75
N LEU A 305 -5.86 12.96 8.25
CA LEU A 305 -5.90 11.75 7.41
C LEU A 305 -7.09 11.78 6.43
N LEU A 306 -8.29 12.12 6.91
CA LEU A 306 -9.49 12.23 6.06
C LEU A 306 -9.35 13.35 5.02
N VAL A 307 -8.77 14.50 5.39
CA VAL A 307 -8.51 15.61 4.47
C VAL A 307 -7.58 15.18 3.35
N PHE A 308 -6.44 14.56 3.65
CA PHE A 308 -5.48 14.13 2.63
C PHE A 308 -6.08 13.08 1.69
N ILE A 309 -6.81 12.09 2.23
CA ILE A 309 -7.51 11.08 1.42
C ILE A 309 -8.57 11.75 0.52
N SER A 310 -9.31 12.72 1.06
CA SER A 310 -10.34 13.45 0.32
C SER A 310 -9.74 14.33 -0.77
N VAL A 311 -8.63 15.01 -0.51
CA VAL A 311 -7.90 15.82 -1.50
C VAL A 311 -7.47 14.96 -2.67
N VAL A 312 -6.89 13.78 -2.43
CA VAL A 312 -6.49 12.86 -3.51
C VAL A 312 -7.71 12.37 -4.28
N ALA A 313 -8.76 11.93 -3.58
CA ALA A 313 -9.97 11.41 -4.22
C ALA A 313 -10.67 12.47 -5.08
N VAL A 314 -10.79 13.69 -4.57
CA VAL A 314 -11.50 14.80 -5.22
C VAL A 314 -10.67 15.35 -6.38
N THR A 315 -9.41 15.72 -6.16
CA THR A 315 -8.60 16.34 -7.24
C THR A 315 -8.38 15.37 -8.40
N PHE A 316 -8.11 14.08 -8.14
CA PHE A 316 -8.03 13.07 -9.19
C PHE A 316 -9.36 12.87 -9.93
N THR A 317 -10.48 12.80 -9.20
CA THR A 317 -11.81 12.62 -9.82
C THR A 317 -12.20 13.83 -10.67
N LEU A 318 -11.95 15.05 -10.17
CA LEU A 318 -12.22 16.28 -10.90
C LEU A 318 -11.34 16.38 -12.14
N ALA A 319 -10.05 16.07 -12.03
CA ALA A 319 -9.14 16.09 -13.18
C ALA A 319 -9.52 15.08 -14.25
N ALA A 320 -9.85 13.84 -13.87
CA ALA A 320 -10.35 12.83 -14.82
C ALA A 320 -11.66 13.27 -15.49
N ARG A 321 -12.52 14.01 -14.78
CA ARG A 321 -13.82 14.51 -15.30
C ARG A 321 -13.71 15.79 -16.10
N ALA A 322 -12.63 16.55 -15.96
CA ALA A 322 -12.38 17.81 -16.65
C ALA A 322 -11.93 17.58 -18.11
N THR A 323 -12.67 16.72 -18.82
CA THR A 323 -12.44 16.43 -20.23
C THR A 323 -13.68 16.81 -21.05
N GLY A 324 -13.46 17.57 -22.12
CA GLY A 324 -14.52 17.93 -23.06
C GLY A 324 -14.84 16.80 -24.04
N GLY A 325 -15.94 16.94 -24.80
CA GLY A 325 -16.29 16.02 -25.88
C GLY A 325 -16.80 14.63 -25.47
N VAL A 326 -17.00 14.37 -24.17
CA VAL A 326 -17.57 13.12 -23.65
C VAL A 326 -18.95 13.36 -23.03
N ASP A 327 -19.84 12.37 -23.16
CA ASP A 327 -21.17 12.41 -22.55
C ASP A 327 -21.12 12.32 -21.01
N ALA A 328 -22.27 12.50 -20.35
CA ALA A 328 -22.34 12.50 -18.90
C ALA A 328 -22.04 11.13 -18.25
N GLU A 329 -22.32 10.02 -18.93
CA GLU A 329 -22.10 8.67 -18.42
C GLU A 329 -20.62 8.29 -18.49
N GLN A 330 -20.01 8.48 -19.66
CA GLN A 330 -18.57 8.35 -19.88
C GLN A 330 -17.80 9.22 -18.90
N ARG A 331 -18.15 10.50 -18.76
CA ARG A 331 -17.51 11.41 -17.80
C ARG A 331 -17.57 10.89 -16.37
N ARG A 332 -18.68 10.27 -15.96
CA ARG A 332 -18.80 9.66 -14.62
C ARG A 332 -17.90 8.43 -14.45
N ALA A 333 -17.64 7.68 -15.51
CA ALA A 333 -16.81 6.47 -15.53
C ALA A 333 -15.30 6.76 -15.61
N LEU A 334 -14.88 7.88 -16.23
CA LEU A 334 -13.47 8.25 -16.44
C LEU A 334 -12.56 8.10 -15.20
N PRO A 335 -12.94 8.55 -13.99
CA PRO A 335 -12.09 8.38 -12.81
C PRO A 335 -11.73 6.91 -12.53
N GLY A 336 -12.69 6.00 -12.74
CA GLY A 336 -12.46 4.57 -12.56
C GLY A 336 -11.53 4.00 -13.64
N GLU A 337 -11.73 4.39 -14.90
CA GLU A 337 -10.92 3.95 -16.03
C GLU A 337 -9.45 4.42 -15.96
N MET A 338 -9.22 5.61 -15.40
CA MET A 338 -7.89 6.18 -15.22
C MET A 338 -7.21 5.75 -13.92
N ALA A 339 -7.93 5.10 -13.00
CA ALA A 339 -7.47 4.78 -11.64
C ALA A 339 -6.13 4.03 -11.59
N HIS A 340 -5.87 3.16 -12.57
CA HIS A 340 -4.62 2.39 -12.64
C HIS A 340 -3.36 3.28 -12.71
N SER A 341 -3.48 4.52 -13.20
CA SER A 341 -2.37 5.48 -13.23
C SER A 341 -1.89 5.93 -11.84
N LEU A 342 -2.68 5.76 -10.78
CA LEU A 342 -2.26 6.06 -9.41
C LEU A 342 -1.41 4.95 -8.78
N ILE A 343 -1.48 3.71 -9.28
CA ILE A 343 -0.77 2.56 -8.69
C ILE A 343 0.76 2.79 -8.65
N PRO A 344 1.43 3.26 -9.71
CA PRO A 344 2.86 3.51 -9.67
C PRO A 344 3.27 4.57 -8.65
N ILE A 345 2.44 5.60 -8.44
CA ILE A 345 2.66 6.61 -7.41
C ILE A 345 2.58 5.95 -6.03
N VAL A 346 1.50 5.22 -5.76
CA VAL A 346 1.33 4.50 -4.49
C VAL A 346 2.54 3.60 -4.19
N VAL A 347 2.97 2.79 -5.16
CA VAL A 347 4.12 1.90 -5.00
C VAL A 347 5.41 2.69 -4.75
N GLY A 348 5.67 3.74 -5.53
CA GLY A 348 6.84 4.60 -5.36
C GLY A 348 6.91 5.21 -3.96
N TYR A 349 5.78 5.70 -3.43
CA TYR A 349 5.72 6.27 -2.08
C TYR A 349 5.92 5.22 -0.99
N ILE A 350 5.28 4.05 -1.11
CA ILE A 350 5.45 2.99 -0.11
C ILE A 350 6.92 2.63 0.05
N PHE A 351 7.67 2.48 -1.04
CA PHE A 351 9.10 2.23 -0.96
C PHE A 351 9.88 3.45 -0.46
N ALA A 352 9.56 4.66 -0.94
CA ALA A 352 10.26 5.86 -0.48
C ALA A 352 10.09 6.12 1.04
N HIS A 353 8.93 5.80 1.61
CA HIS A 353 8.65 6.04 3.02
C HIS A 353 9.01 4.85 3.92
N TYR A 354 8.71 3.63 3.48
CA TYR A 354 8.80 2.46 4.34
C TYR A 354 9.93 1.48 4.00
N LEU A 355 10.83 1.79 3.06
CA LEU A 355 11.97 0.90 2.78
C LEU A 355 12.86 0.68 4.01
N THR A 356 13.17 1.73 4.78
CA THR A 356 13.94 1.61 6.03
C THR A 356 13.22 0.73 7.04
N TYR A 357 11.90 0.92 7.20
CA TYR A 357 11.07 0.06 8.05
C TYR A 357 11.11 -1.40 7.59
N LEU A 358 10.94 -1.66 6.29
CA LEU A 358 10.97 -3.01 5.74
C LEU A 358 12.31 -3.71 6.00
N VAL A 359 13.44 -3.01 5.81
CA VAL A 359 14.76 -3.61 5.99
C VAL A 359 15.11 -3.75 7.46
N GLU A 360 15.00 -2.69 8.26
CA GLU A 360 15.51 -2.66 9.62
C GLU A 360 14.49 -3.18 10.63
N ARG A 361 13.25 -2.66 10.60
CA ARG A 361 12.17 -3.16 11.47
C ARG A 361 11.65 -4.53 11.01
N GLY A 362 11.79 -4.88 9.73
CA GLY A 362 11.50 -6.23 9.24
C GLY A 362 12.47 -7.27 9.81
N GLN A 363 13.77 -6.97 9.89
CA GLN A 363 14.75 -7.81 10.61
C GLN A 363 14.35 -7.96 12.07
N GLN A 364 14.02 -6.85 12.74
CA GLN A 364 13.58 -6.89 14.13
C GLN A 364 12.35 -7.78 14.32
N ALA A 365 11.37 -7.72 13.40
CA ALA A 365 10.18 -8.56 13.43
C ALA A 365 10.54 -10.05 13.29
N VAL A 366 11.45 -10.40 12.38
CA VAL A 366 11.91 -11.78 12.18
C VAL A 366 12.64 -12.32 13.41
N ILE A 367 13.53 -11.52 14.00
CA ILE A 367 14.26 -11.89 15.23
C ILE A 367 13.27 -12.09 16.39
N ALA A 368 12.33 -11.15 16.57
CA ALA A 368 11.29 -11.27 17.60
C ALA A 368 10.38 -12.49 17.40
N LEU A 369 10.14 -12.92 16.16
CA LEU A 369 9.35 -14.11 15.84
C LEU A 369 10.15 -15.42 15.93
N ALA A 370 11.49 -15.35 16.03
CA ALA A 370 12.34 -16.52 16.24
C ALA A 370 12.27 -17.02 17.71
N ASP A 371 12.15 -16.11 18.67
CA ASP A 371 11.83 -16.39 20.08
C ASP A 371 10.60 -15.58 20.55
N PRO A 372 9.40 -15.90 20.05
CA PRO A 372 8.22 -15.05 20.26
C PRO A 372 7.68 -15.07 21.68
N LEU A 373 8.06 -16.06 22.48
CA LEU A 373 7.66 -16.21 23.86
C LEU A 373 8.73 -15.68 24.83
N GLY A 374 9.89 -15.23 24.33
CA GLY A 374 11.01 -14.78 25.14
C GLY A 374 11.57 -15.88 26.05
N ARG A 375 11.59 -17.13 25.56
CA ARG A 375 12.02 -18.30 26.34
C ARG A 375 13.47 -18.71 26.06
N GLY A 376 14.21 -17.92 25.32
CA GLY A 376 15.58 -18.21 24.90
C GLY A 376 15.64 -19.26 23.78
N TRP A 377 14.62 -19.35 22.94
CA TRP A 377 14.61 -20.30 21.83
C TRP A 377 15.60 -19.88 20.74
N ASN A 378 16.41 -20.84 20.27
CA ASN A 378 17.37 -20.60 19.19
C ASN A 378 17.25 -21.61 18.05
N LEU A 379 16.01 -21.95 17.66
CA LEU A 379 15.73 -22.94 16.61
C LEU A 379 16.25 -22.50 15.23
N LEU A 380 16.29 -21.18 14.98
CA LEU A 380 16.72 -20.59 13.71
C LEU A 380 18.16 -20.06 13.75
N GLY A 381 18.90 -20.22 14.86
CA GLY A 381 20.25 -19.67 15.01
C GLY A 381 20.30 -18.13 15.10
N LEU A 382 19.17 -17.48 15.45
CA LEU A 382 19.01 -16.02 15.45
C LEU A 382 19.11 -15.39 16.86
N ALA A 383 19.43 -16.14 17.90
CA ALA A 383 19.47 -15.62 19.28
C ALA A 383 20.45 -14.44 19.46
N ASP A 384 21.61 -14.50 18.80
CA ASP A 384 22.64 -13.45 18.85
C ASP A 384 22.56 -12.49 17.65
N ALA A 385 21.51 -12.58 16.83
CA ALA A 385 21.35 -11.73 15.67
C ALA A 385 20.99 -10.30 16.09
N HIS A 386 21.70 -9.32 15.52
CA HIS A 386 21.41 -7.91 15.71
C HIS A 386 20.87 -7.30 14.42
N VAL A 387 20.04 -6.26 14.56
CA VAL A 387 19.50 -5.53 13.41
C VAL A 387 20.65 -4.80 12.72
N ALA A 388 20.84 -5.08 11.43
CA ALA A 388 21.79 -4.35 10.61
C ALA A 388 21.13 -3.06 10.07
N TYR A 389 21.54 -1.91 10.62
CA TYR A 389 21.08 -0.57 10.24
C TYR A 389 21.78 -0.03 8.97
N VAL A 390 21.83 -0.86 7.91
CA VAL A 390 22.62 -0.57 6.69
C VAL A 390 22.14 0.69 5.98
N LEU A 391 20.82 0.92 5.93
CA LEU A 391 20.26 2.09 5.25
C LEU A 391 20.45 3.35 6.09
N SER A 392 20.26 3.25 7.41
CA SER A 392 20.47 4.38 8.34
C SER A 392 21.95 4.81 8.43
N THR A 393 22.89 3.87 8.26
CA THR A 393 24.33 4.17 8.21
C THR A 393 24.80 4.73 6.87
N HIS A 394 23.96 4.67 5.82
CA HIS A 394 24.26 5.22 4.49
C HIS A 394 23.15 6.19 4.02
N PRO A 395 22.99 7.37 4.66
CA PRO A 395 21.89 8.30 4.35
C PRO A 395 21.86 8.76 2.89
N ALA A 396 23.03 8.91 2.25
CA ALA A 396 23.13 9.26 0.84
C ALA A 396 22.47 8.21 -0.06
N VAL A 397 22.78 6.93 0.15
CA VAL A 397 22.18 5.82 -0.60
C VAL A 397 20.67 5.76 -0.36
N LEU A 398 20.25 5.85 0.90
CA LEU A 398 18.84 5.83 1.27
C LEU A 398 18.08 6.95 0.56
N SER A 399 18.56 8.20 0.66
CA SER A 399 17.91 9.35 0.04
C SER A 399 17.84 9.23 -1.49
N THR A 400 18.90 8.75 -2.15
CA THR A 400 18.89 8.48 -3.61
C THR A 400 17.84 7.45 -3.98
N ILE A 401 17.72 6.35 -3.23
CA ILE A 401 16.69 5.34 -3.48
C ILE A 401 15.30 5.94 -3.29
N LYS A 402 15.08 6.72 -2.22
CA LYS A 402 13.79 7.38 -1.98
C LYS A 402 13.38 8.31 -3.13
N VAL A 403 14.28 9.20 -3.57
CA VAL A 403 14.04 10.08 -4.73
C VAL A 403 13.76 9.25 -5.99
N ALA A 404 14.56 8.22 -6.25
CA ALA A 404 14.40 7.37 -7.42
C ALA A 404 13.04 6.65 -7.42
N CYS A 405 12.59 6.13 -6.28
CA CYS A 405 11.28 5.51 -6.13
C CYS A 405 10.14 6.48 -6.42
N VAL A 406 10.19 7.70 -5.86
CA VAL A 406 9.16 8.73 -6.09
C VAL A 406 9.14 9.17 -7.55
N VAL A 407 10.29 9.54 -8.12
CA VAL A 407 10.38 10.04 -9.50
C VAL A 407 9.99 8.96 -10.50
N THR A 408 10.49 7.73 -10.35
CA THR A 408 10.14 6.61 -11.24
C THR A 408 8.65 6.29 -11.15
N GLY A 409 8.08 6.24 -9.94
CA GLY A 409 6.65 6.03 -9.73
C GLY A 409 5.81 7.05 -10.49
N HIS A 410 6.16 8.34 -10.42
CA HIS A 410 5.42 9.38 -11.14
C HIS A 410 5.65 9.36 -12.66
N ILE A 411 6.86 9.09 -13.14
CA ILE A 411 7.12 8.94 -14.59
C ILE A 411 6.25 7.82 -15.17
N VAL A 412 6.23 6.66 -14.50
CA VAL A 412 5.40 5.51 -14.90
C VAL A 412 3.91 5.88 -14.85
N ALA A 413 3.47 6.61 -13.83
CA ALA A 413 2.09 7.08 -13.70
C ALA A 413 1.67 8.04 -14.83
N VAL A 414 2.52 9.02 -15.17
CA VAL A 414 2.27 9.98 -16.27
C VAL A 414 2.19 9.24 -17.61
N ILE A 415 3.11 8.32 -17.87
CA ILE A 415 3.10 7.50 -19.09
C ILE A 415 1.81 6.66 -19.18
N ALA A 416 1.40 6.02 -18.09
CA ALA A 416 0.18 5.22 -18.04
C ALA A 416 -1.09 6.07 -18.22
N ALA A 417 -1.17 7.22 -17.55
CA ALA A 417 -2.28 8.17 -17.68
C ALA A 417 -2.39 8.70 -19.12
N HIS A 418 -1.27 9.04 -19.74
CA HIS A 418 -1.22 9.52 -21.12
C HIS A 418 -1.72 8.48 -22.12
N ASP A 419 -1.19 7.25 -22.04
CA ASP A 419 -1.58 6.19 -22.97
C ASP A 419 -3.08 5.88 -22.87
N LYS A 420 -3.62 5.79 -21.63
CA LYS A 420 -5.06 5.58 -21.44
C LYS A 420 -5.88 6.77 -21.95
N ALA A 421 -5.41 8.01 -21.75
CA ALA A 421 -6.10 9.19 -22.25
C ALA A 421 -6.21 9.16 -23.79
N LEU A 422 -5.18 8.73 -24.50
CA LEU A 422 -5.23 8.54 -25.97
C LEU A 422 -6.23 7.47 -26.41
N ARG A 423 -6.51 6.47 -25.56
CA ARG A 423 -7.52 5.41 -25.83
C ARG A 423 -8.95 5.89 -25.57
N LEU A 424 -9.16 6.67 -24.50
CA LEU A 424 -10.50 7.01 -24.02
C LEU A 424 -11.05 8.30 -24.62
N LEU A 425 -10.19 9.29 -24.86
CA LEU A 425 -10.63 10.65 -25.13
C LEU A 425 -10.75 10.94 -26.63
N PRO A 426 -11.75 11.74 -27.06
CA PRO A 426 -11.84 12.23 -28.43
C PRO A 426 -10.60 13.02 -28.82
N LYS A 427 -10.13 12.88 -30.07
CA LYS A 427 -8.88 13.47 -30.56
C LYS A 427 -8.75 14.97 -30.27
N ASP A 428 -9.84 15.72 -30.44
CA ASP A 428 -9.87 17.18 -30.27
C ASP A 428 -9.75 17.62 -28.81
N HIS A 429 -10.02 16.73 -27.86
CA HIS A 429 -10.04 17.00 -26.43
C HIS A 429 -8.96 16.23 -25.65
N GLN A 430 -8.10 15.48 -26.34
CA GLN A 430 -7.00 14.73 -25.72
C GLN A 430 -6.06 15.67 -24.97
N LEU A 431 -5.65 16.78 -25.57
CA LEU A 431 -4.71 17.73 -24.98
C LEU A 431 -5.28 18.44 -23.74
N THR A 432 -6.53 18.89 -23.78
CA THR A 432 -7.17 19.61 -22.65
C THR A 432 -7.46 18.70 -21.47
N GLY A 433 -7.96 17.49 -21.72
CA GLY A 433 -8.16 16.48 -20.68
C GLY A 433 -6.85 16.01 -20.06
N GLN A 434 -5.80 15.84 -20.87
CA GLN A 434 -4.46 15.48 -20.40
C GLN A 434 -3.83 16.57 -19.53
N LEU A 435 -4.01 17.85 -19.88
CA LEU A 435 -3.39 18.95 -19.14
C LEU A 435 -3.89 19.02 -17.69
N THR A 436 -5.19 18.80 -17.46
CA THR A 436 -5.74 18.79 -16.09
C THR A 436 -5.23 17.59 -15.28
N MET A 437 -5.21 16.40 -15.87
CA MET A 437 -4.67 15.20 -15.20
C MET A 437 -3.17 15.34 -14.91
N MET A 438 -2.41 15.88 -15.87
CA MET A 438 -0.99 16.17 -15.70
C MET A 438 -0.76 17.12 -14.53
N LEU A 439 -1.50 18.23 -14.46
CA LEU A 439 -1.34 19.22 -13.39
C LEU A 439 -1.53 18.60 -12.02
N VAL A 440 -2.53 17.73 -11.85
CA VAL A 440 -2.75 17.00 -10.59
C VAL A 440 -1.61 16.02 -10.28
N MET A 441 -1.14 15.26 -11.27
CA MET A 441 -0.04 14.30 -11.08
C MET A 441 1.29 14.99 -10.73
N VAL A 442 1.58 16.11 -11.39
CA VAL A 442 2.74 16.95 -11.10
C VAL A 442 2.60 17.55 -9.70
N GLY A 443 1.43 18.08 -9.35
CA GLY A 443 1.13 18.58 -8.01
C GLY A 443 1.34 17.53 -6.91
N TYR A 444 0.93 16.28 -7.16
CA TYR A 444 1.22 15.17 -6.24
C TYR A 444 2.71 14.92 -6.09
N THR A 445 3.50 15.02 -7.16
CA THR A 445 4.95 14.82 -7.08
C THR A 445 5.62 15.90 -6.25
N PHE A 446 5.29 17.16 -6.52
CA PHE A 446 5.81 18.29 -5.76
C PHE A 446 5.46 18.16 -4.29
N MET A 447 4.20 17.86 -3.99
CA MET A 447 3.75 17.63 -2.63
C MET A 447 4.46 16.42 -2.00
N GLY A 448 4.65 15.33 -2.73
CA GLY A 448 5.37 14.15 -2.25
C GLY A 448 6.80 14.41 -1.85
N LEU A 449 7.56 15.04 -2.74
CA LEU A 449 8.95 15.39 -2.48
C LEU A 449 9.05 16.45 -1.38
N TYR A 450 8.09 17.39 -1.35
CA TYR A 450 7.99 18.38 -0.28
C TYR A 450 7.80 17.71 1.08
N LEU A 451 6.85 16.80 1.18
CA LEU A 451 6.54 16.10 2.42
C LEU A 451 7.65 15.10 2.82
N LEU A 452 8.38 14.55 1.85
CA LEU A 452 9.46 13.61 2.09
C LEU A 452 10.73 14.30 2.64
N PHE A 453 10.97 15.57 2.31
CA PHE A 453 12.25 16.25 2.56
C PHE A 453 12.17 17.65 3.19
N GLY A 454 10.99 18.25 3.28
CA GLY A 454 10.83 19.68 3.59
C GLY A 454 9.63 20.04 4.45
N GLY A 455 9.03 19.05 5.15
CA GLY A 455 7.98 19.28 6.14
C GLY A 455 8.53 19.72 7.49
#